data_AF-A0A194SAI8-F1
#
_entry.id   AF-A0A194SAI8-F1
#
_cell.length_a   1.000
_cell.length_b   1.000
_cell.length_c   1.000
_cell.angle_alpha   90.00
_cell.angle_beta   90.00
_cell.angle_gamma   90.00
#
_symmetry.space_group_name_H-M   'P 1'
#
loop_
_entity.id
_entity.type
_entity.pdbx_description
1 polymer ?
#
loop_
_entity_poly.entity_id
_entity_poly.type
_entity_poly.pdbx_seq_one_letter_code
_entity_poly.pdbx_strand_id
1 'polypeptide(L)' 'MSDQPLYRDPWAKREAWRKNPIFSNKSMFRNLFPGFGIAVVAFTAYVAYDNTVNAAKKSSHH' A
#
# COMPACT_ATOMS: atom_id res chain seq x y z
N MET A 1 0.45 -24.19 -13.88
CA MET A 1 0.91 -25.22 -12.93
C MET A 1 -0.22 -25.48 -11.97
N SER A 2 -0.80 -26.67 -11.98
CA SER A 2 -1.88 -27.03 -11.06
C SER A 2 -1.30 -27.27 -9.67
N ASP A 3 -1.42 -26.27 -8.81
CA ASP A 3 -0.94 -26.28 -7.42
C ASP A 3 -1.90 -27.13 -6.55
N GLN A 4 -1.97 -28.43 -6.86
CA GLN A 4 -2.78 -29.37 -6.10
C GLN A 4 -1.99 -29.76 -4.85
N PRO A 5 -2.57 -29.60 -3.65
CA PRO A 5 -1.86 -29.91 -2.43
C PRO A 5 -1.51 -31.41 -2.40
N LEU A 6 -0.24 -31.72 -2.12
CA LEU A 6 0.30 -33.09 -2.02
C LEU A 6 -0.49 -33.98 -1.04
N TYR A 7 -1.19 -33.36 -0.09
CA TYR A 7 -2.10 -34.02 0.84
C TYR A 7 -3.40 -33.23 0.96
N ARG A 8 -4.53 -33.94 0.94
CA ARG A 8 -5.85 -33.34 1.02
C ARG A 8 -6.32 -33.41 2.46
N ASP A 9 -6.18 -32.30 3.18
CA ASP A 9 -6.60 -32.19 4.58
C ASP A 9 -8.10 -32.56 4.73
N PRO A 10 -8.45 -33.60 5.51
CA PRO A 10 -9.83 -34.05 5.68
C PRO A 10 -10.70 -33.00 6.38
N TRP A 11 -10.11 -32.04 7.09
CA TRP A 11 -10.81 -30.98 7.79
C TRP A 11 -10.87 -29.66 7.02
N ALA A 12 -10.32 -29.58 5.81
CA ALA A 12 -10.26 -28.35 5.03
C ALA A 12 -11.64 -27.70 4.82
N LYS A 13 -12.70 -28.52 4.62
CA LYS A 13 -14.09 -28.02 4.51
C LYS A 13 -14.61 -27.42 5.81
N ARG A 14 -14.19 -27.97 6.96
CA ARG A 14 -14.54 -27.48 8.30
C ARG A 14 -13.76 -26.22 8.66
N GLU A 15 -12.52 -26.09 8.20
CA GLU A 15 -11.69 -24.90 8.42
C GLU A 15 -11.95 -23.78 7.41
N ALA A 16 -12.69 -24.03 6.33
CA ALA A 16 -12.94 -23.08 5.26
C ALA A 16 -13.54 -21.75 5.76
N TRP A 17 -14.39 -21.77 6.80
CA TRP A 17 -14.97 -20.54 7.37
C TRP A 17 -13.91 -19.61 7.98
N ARG A 18 -12.76 -20.13 8.43
CA ARG A 18 -11.66 -19.32 8.97
C ARG A 18 -10.90 -18.60 7.87
N LYS A 19 -10.87 -19.18 6.67
CA LYS A 19 -10.20 -18.62 5.49
C LYS A 19 -11.07 -17.56 4.81
N ASN A 20 -11.44 -16.54 5.58
CA ASN A 20 -12.21 -15.42 5.08
C ASN A 20 -11.29 -14.39 4.39
N PRO A 21 -11.62 -13.85 3.21
CA PRO A 21 -10.80 -12.88 2.48
C PRO A 21 -10.46 -11.62 3.29
N ILE A 22 -11.33 -11.26 4.24
CA ILE A 22 -11.17 -10.13 5.16
C ILE A 22 -9.91 -10.31 6.04
N PHE A 23 -9.59 -11.55 6.44
CA PHE A 23 -8.44 -11.88 7.27
C PHE A 23 -7.20 -12.25 6.45
N SER A 24 -7.22 -12.06 5.13
CA SER A 24 -6.03 -12.28 4.32
C SER A 24 -4.95 -11.27 4.66
N ASN A 25 -3.68 -11.72 4.66
CA ASN A 25 -2.52 -10.84 4.89
C ASN A 25 -2.55 -9.61 3.95
N LYS A 26 -2.97 -9.81 2.70
CA LYS A 26 -3.12 -8.72 1.72
C LYS A 26 -4.12 -7.64 2.17
N SER A 27 -5.24 -8.04 2.76
CA SER A 27 -6.23 -7.10 3.32
C SER A 27 -5.65 -6.33 4.50
N MET A 28 -4.92 -7.01 5.40
CA MET A 28 -4.24 -6.38 6.53
C MET A 28 -3.19 -5.35 6.07
N PHE A 29 -2.33 -5.71 5.11
CA PHE A 29 -1.29 -4.80 4.59
C PHE A 29 -1.87 -3.56 3.90
N ARG A 30 -2.95 -3.70 3.14
CA ARG A 30 -3.61 -2.55 2.49
C ARG A 30 -4.15 -1.53 3.49
N ASN A 31 -4.57 -2.00 4.67
CA ASN A 31 -5.17 -1.15 5.70
C ASN A 31 -4.14 -0.65 6.72
N LEU A 32 -2.86 -1.02 6.59
CA LEU A 32 -1.82 -0.68 7.57
C LEU A 32 -1.52 0.84 7.60
N PHE A 33 -1.64 1.53 6.46
CA PHE A 33 -1.40 2.96 6.36
C PHE A 33 -2.59 3.68 5.72
N PRO A 34 -3.67 3.92 6.50
CA PRO A 34 -4.81 4.68 6.00
C PRO A 34 -4.34 6.09 5.60
N GLY A 35 -4.62 6.48 4.36
CA GLY A 35 -4.27 7.82 3.85
C GLY A 35 -2.83 8.00 3.40
N PHE A 36 -1.98 6.95 3.37
CA PHE A 36 -0.59 7.06 2.88
C PHE A 36 -0.51 7.63 1.46
N GLY A 37 -1.41 7.19 0.56
CA GLY A 37 -1.44 7.72 -0.80
C GLY A 37 -1.71 9.22 -0.86
N ILE A 38 -2.60 9.74 -0.01
CA ILE A 38 -2.90 11.17 0.07
C ILE A 38 -1.70 11.93 0.64
N ALA A 39 -1.07 11.39 1.69
CA ALA A 39 0.11 11.99 2.30
C ALA A 39 1.28 12.11 1.31
N VAL A 40 1.55 11.06 0.53
CA VAL A 40 2.59 11.06 -0.51
C VAL A 40 2.32 12.12 -1.58
N VAL A 41 1.07 12.23 -2.04
CA VAL A 41 0.69 13.24 -3.04
C VAL A 41 0.86 14.66 -2.49
N ALA A 42 0.34 14.93 -1.29
CA ALA A 42 0.45 16.24 -0.65
C ALA A 42 1.91 16.63 -0.39
N PHE A 43 2.72 15.70 0.11
CA PHE A 43 4.14 15.90 0.34
C PHE A 43 4.90 16.21 -0.97
N THR A 44 4.64 15.43 -2.02
CA THR A 44 5.29 15.64 -3.32
C THR A 44 4.92 17.00 -3.92
N ALA A 45 3.65 17.39 -3.83
CA ALA A 45 3.19 18.71 -4.27
C ALA A 45 3.88 19.84 -3.49
N TYR A 46 4.03 19.70 -2.16
CA TYR A 46 4.75 20.66 -1.33
C TYR A 46 6.23 20.77 -1.73
N VAL A 47 6.93 19.65 -1.89
CA VAL A 47 8.35 19.65 -2.29
C VAL A 47 8.53 20.27 -3.68
N ALA A 48 7.65 19.97 -4.63
CA ALA A 48 7.70 20.57 -5.97
C ALA A 48 7.48 22.09 -5.92
N TYR A 49 6.51 22.56 -5.14
CA TYR A 49 6.28 23.98 -4.91
C TYR A 49 7.50 24.65 -4.26
N ASP A 50 8.03 24.07 -3.19
CA ASP A 50 9.16 24.64 -2.47
C ASP A 50 10.42 24.71 -3.34
N ASN A 51 10.72 23.64 -4.08
CA ASN A 51 11.88 23.62 -4.98
C ASN A 51 11.74 24.61 -6.15
N THR A 52 10.54 24.76 -6.73
CA THR A 52 10.31 25.71 -7.84
C THR A 52 10.33 27.17 -7.37
N VAL A 53 9.70 27.47 -6.24
CA VAL A 53 9.69 28.82 -5.66
C VAL A 53 11.08 29.22 -5.14
N ASN A 54 11.80 28.31 -4.49
CA ASN A 54 13.15 28.59 -4.02
C ASN A 54 14.17 28.70 -5.17
N ALA A 55 14.01 27.92 -6.25
CA ALA A 55 14.79 28.10 -7.47
C ALA A 55 14.54 29.47 -8.12
N ALA A 56 13.28 29.93 -8.17
CA ALA A 56 12.92 31.25 -8.69
C ALA A 56 13.53 32.39 -7.84
N LYS A 57 13.52 32.27 -6.51
CA LYS A 57 14.15 33.24 -5.59
C LYS A 57 15.67 33.29 -5.72
N LYS A 58 16.32 32.16 -6.06
CA LYS A 58 17.79 32.10 -6.24
C LYS A 58 18.26 32.78 -7.53
N SER A 59 17.40 32.79 -8.55
CA SER A 59 17.63 33.50 -9.83
C SER A 59 17.60 35.02 -9.66
N SER A 60 16.78 35.56 -8.74
CA SER A 60 16.62 37.00 -8.54
C SER A 60 17.71 37.67 -7.68
N HIS A 61 18.74 36.94 -7.26
CA HIS A 61 19.84 37.47 -6.45
C HIS A 61 21.21 37.36 -7.15
N HIS A 62 21.20 37.33 -8.48
CA HIS A 62 22.37 37.50 -9.35
C HIS A 62 22.22 38.78 -10.18
#